data_AF-A0A2G9UBL8-F1
#
_entry.id   AF-A0A2G9UBL8-F1
#
_cell.length_a   1.000
_cell.length_b   1.000
_cell.length_c   1.000
_cell.angle_alpha   90.00
_cell.angle_beta   90.00
_cell.angle_gamma   90.00
#
_symmetry.space_group_name_H-M   'P 1'
#
loop_
_entity.id
_entity.type
_entity.pdbx_description
1 polymer ?
#
loop_
_entity_poly.entity_id
_entity_poly.type
_entity_poly.pdbx_seq_one_letter_code
_entity_poly.pdbx_strand_id
1 'polypeptide(L)'
;MSFFIERFASPGFLGTAFSPVKADINGNVVKVRTRGLEFMLEMLTLMVQEYRSSADKSKTENLVGVINKAYEKSLKRHHGFMSKQLFKLVIHAAPYRRTILKAVALGKDGLDEVYQPFKRSIFICGVIGP
;
A
#
# COMPACT_ATOMS: atom_id res chain seq x y z
N MET A 1 -0.07 26.22 -13.82
CA MET A 1 0.88 25.41 -13.03
C MET A 1 1.94 24.65 -13.86
N SER A 2 1.78 24.52 -15.19
CA SER A 2 2.78 23.85 -16.06
C SER A 2 3.99 24.73 -16.43
N PHE A 3 3.89 26.05 -16.30
CA PHE A 3 4.92 27.00 -16.77
C PHE A 3 6.07 27.23 -15.77
N PHE A 4 5.89 26.83 -14.51
CA PHE A 4 6.90 27.02 -13.46
C PHE A 4 7.95 25.87 -13.45
N ILE A 5 7.65 24.72 -14.03
CA ILE A 5 8.57 23.55 -14.05
C ILE A 5 9.61 23.66 -15.17
N GLU A 6 9.29 24.23 -16.33
CA GLU A 6 10.25 24.33 -17.44
C GLU A 6 11.42 25.30 -17.18
N ARG A 7 11.26 26.30 -16.30
CA ARG A 7 12.34 27.27 -15.99
C ARG A 7 13.41 26.71 -15.03
N PHE A 8 13.17 25.57 -14.36
CA PHE A 8 14.17 24.90 -13.50
C PHE A 8 15.03 23.87 -14.24
N ALA A 9 14.76 23.63 -15.53
CA ALA A 9 15.45 22.65 -16.34
C ALA A 9 16.52 23.26 -17.28
N SER A 10 17.14 24.39 -16.92
CA SER A 10 18.34 24.84 -17.63
C SER A 10 19.55 23.97 -17.25
N PRO A 11 20.40 23.55 -18.21
CA PRO A 11 21.65 22.88 -17.94
C PRO A 11 22.66 23.88 -17.37
N GLY A 12 22.53 24.15 -16.08
CA GLY A 12 23.40 25.05 -15.32
C GLY A 12 23.50 24.61 -13.86
N PHE A 13 24.45 25.19 -13.14
CA PHE A 13 24.92 24.92 -11.76
C PHE A 13 23.90 24.37 -10.73
N LEU A 14 22.63 24.80 -10.80
CA LEU A 14 21.55 24.29 -9.93
C LEU A 14 21.14 22.85 -10.28
N GLY A 15 21.13 22.47 -11.55
CA GLY A 15 20.79 21.10 -12.00
C GLY A 15 21.77 20.04 -11.52
N THR A 16 23.06 20.36 -11.37
CA THR A 16 24.09 19.46 -10.82
C THR A 16 24.13 19.48 -9.29
N ALA A 17 23.95 20.64 -8.65
CA ALA A 17 23.95 20.75 -7.18
C ALA A 17 22.80 19.97 -6.52
N PHE A 18 21.64 19.88 -7.17
CA PHE A 18 20.48 19.12 -6.67
C PHE A 18 20.39 17.68 -7.21
N SER A 19 21.36 17.22 -8.02
CA SER A 19 21.40 15.85 -8.52
C SER A 19 21.35 14.79 -7.42
N PRO A 20 22.11 14.89 -6.31
CA PRO A 20 22.04 13.90 -5.23
C PRO A 20 20.65 13.84 -4.57
N VAL A 21 20.00 15.00 -4.38
CA VAL A 21 18.65 15.09 -3.79
C VAL A 21 17.60 14.48 -4.73
N LYS A 22 17.67 14.80 -6.03
CA LYS A 22 16.78 14.23 -7.05
C LYS A 22 16.96 12.71 -7.16
N ALA A 23 18.19 12.22 -7.09
CA ALA A 23 18.49 10.79 -7.13
C ALA A 23 17.97 10.07 -5.87
N ASP A 24 18.13 10.66 -4.67
CA ASP A 24 17.61 10.08 -3.43
C ASP A 24 16.08 10.00 -3.43
N ILE A 25 15.39 11.09 -3.79
CA ILE A 25 13.92 11.12 -3.89
C ILE A 25 13.42 10.06 -4.88
N ASN A 26 14.00 10.02 -6.08
CA ASN A 26 13.60 9.03 -7.10
C ASN A 26 13.88 7.60 -6.64
N GLY A 27 15.04 7.35 -6.01
CA GLY A 27 15.39 6.05 -5.46
C GLY A 27 14.41 5.60 -4.38
N ASN A 28 13.96 6.52 -3.53
CA ASN A 28 12.99 6.23 -2.48
C ASN A 28 11.59 5.97 -3.05
N VAL A 29 11.14 6.72 -4.05
CA VAL A 29 9.87 6.46 -4.78
C VAL A 29 9.87 5.07 -5.42
N VAL A 30 10.96 4.69 -6.09
CA VAL A 30 11.10 3.37 -6.71
C VAL A 30 11.02 2.27 -5.64
N LYS A 31 11.76 2.41 -4.53
CA LYS A 31 11.73 1.43 -3.43
C LYS A 31 10.32 1.25 -2.87
N VAL A 32 9.59 2.34 -2.61
CA VAL A 32 8.21 2.27 -2.10
C VAL A 32 7.30 1.55 -3.07
N ARG A 33 7.37 1.90 -4.36
CA ARG A 33 6.56 1.25 -5.42
C ARG A 33 6.86 -0.24 -5.51
N THR A 34 8.12 -0.62 -5.62
CA THR A 34 8.52 -2.03 -5.79
C THR A 34 8.08 -2.86 -4.59
N ARG A 35 8.35 -2.40 -3.36
CA ARG A 35 7.97 -3.11 -2.13
C ARG A 35 6.45 -3.22 -1.97
N GLY A 36 5.71 -2.17 -2.34
CA GLY A 36 4.24 -2.19 -2.32
C GLY A 36 3.67 -3.20 -3.32
N LEU A 37 4.24 -3.28 -4.53
CA LEU A 37 3.85 -4.26 -5.54
C LEU A 37 4.18 -5.69 -5.11
N GLU A 38 5.37 -5.93 -4.54
CA GLU A 38 5.75 -7.23 -3.98
C GLU A 38 4.75 -7.71 -2.92
N PHE A 39 4.32 -6.81 -2.02
CA PHE A 39 3.31 -7.12 -1.01
C PHE A 39 1.97 -7.49 -1.62
N MET A 40 1.47 -6.70 -2.58
CA MET A 40 0.19 -6.99 -3.24
C MET A 40 0.23 -8.32 -3.99
N LEU A 41 1.33 -8.61 -4.68
CA LEU A 41 1.52 -9.87 -5.39
C LEU A 41 1.51 -11.07 -4.42
N GLU A 42 2.25 -10.98 -3.31
CA GLU A 42 2.30 -12.06 -2.31
C GLU A 42 0.93 -12.26 -1.65
N MET A 43 0.22 -11.17 -1.35
CA MET A 43 -1.12 -11.21 -0.75
C MET A 43 -2.11 -11.91 -1.69
N LEU A 44 -2.17 -11.54 -2.96
CA LEU A 44 -3.05 -12.17 -3.95
C LEU A 44 -2.67 -13.65 -4.19
N THR A 45 -1.38 -13.95 -4.22
CA THR A 45 -0.89 -15.33 -4.37
C THR A 45 -1.32 -16.20 -3.20
N LEU A 46 -1.14 -15.73 -1.97
CA LEU A 46 -1.57 -16.43 -0.76
C LEU A 46 -3.09 -16.57 -0.68
N MET A 47 -3.85 -15.55 -1.10
CA MET A 47 -5.32 -15.65 -1.22
C MET A 47 -5.74 -16.81 -2.12
N VAL A 48 -5.13 -16.93 -3.31
CA VAL A 48 -5.44 -18.01 -4.26
C VAL A 48 -5.00 -19.37 -3.71
N GLN A 49 -3.83 -19.43 -3.08
CA GLN A 49 -3.33 -20.66 -2.46
C GLN A 49 -4.25 -21.16 -1.35
N GLU A 50 -4.61 -20.31 -0.39
CA GLU A 50 -5.53 -20.68 0.69
C GLU A 50 -6.91 -21.04 0.19
N TYR A 51 -7.40 -20.34 -0.84
CA TYR A 51 -8.67 -20.66 -1.48
C TYR A 51 -8.65 -22.05 -2.12
N ARG A 52 -7.55 -22.44 -2.77
CA ARG A 52 -7.42 -23.77 -3.39
C ARG A 52 -7.22 -24.89 -2.37
N SER A 53 -6.41 -24.67 -1.33
CA SER A 53 -6.09 -25.69 -0.33
C SER A 53 -7.19 -25.91 0.70
N SER A 54 -8.09 -24.94 0.89
CA SER A 54 -9.16 -25.07 1.89
C SER A 54 -10.33 -25.88 1.33
N ALA A 55 -10.73 -26.95 2.03
CA ALA A 55 -11.95 -27.70 1.72
C ALA A 55 -13.22 -26.85 1.97
N ASP A 56 -13.21 -26.09 3.05
CA ASP A 56 -14.27 -25.16 3.42
C ASP A 56 -13.91 -23.74 2.97
N LYS A 57 -14.63 -23.22 1.97
CA LYS A 57 -14.37 -21.89 1.40
C LYS A 57 -14.81 -20.75 2.33
N SER A 58 -15.69 -21.00 3.30
CA SER A 58 -16.18 -19.96 4.21
C SER A 58 -15.06 -19.40 5.10
N LYS A 59 -14.10 -20.24 5.49
CA LYS A 59 -12.94 -19.88 6.30
C LYS A 59 -11.97 -18.94 5.61
N THR A 60 -12.02 -18.87 4.27
CA THR A 60 -11.16 -17.99 3.46
C THR A 60 -11.66 -16.54 3.39
N GLU A 61 -12.82 -16.23 3.98
CA GLU A 61 -13.34 -14.86 4.01
C GLU A 61 -12.51 -13.92 4.90
N ASN A 62 -11.87 -14.45 5.96
CA ASN A 62 -11.00 -13.67 6.85
C ASN A 62 -9.59 -13.56 6.24
N LEU A 63 -9.24 -12.36 5.81
CA LEU A 63 -7.95 -12.08 5.16
C LEU A 63 -6.83 -11.69 6.13
N VAL A 64 -7.12 -11.53 7.42
CA VAL A 64 -6.12 -11.07 8.40
C VAL A 64 -4.92 -12.01 8.43
N GLY A 65 -5.14 -13.33 8.38
CA GLY A 65 -4.07 -14.32 8.32
C GLY A 65 -3.22 -14.20 7.05
N VAL A 66 -3.89 -14.13 5.89
CA VAL A 66 -3.25 -13.98 4.58
C VAL A 66 -2.39 -12.73 4.49
N ILE A 67 -2.96 -11.59 4.89
CA ILE A 67 -2.30 -10.29 4.80
C ILE A 67 -1.13 -10.21 5.78
N ASN A 68 -1.27 -10.74 7.00
CA ASN A 68 -0.15 -10.82 7.94
C ASN A 68 0.99 -11.64 7.34
N LYS A 69 0.69 -12.81 6.76
CA LYS A 69 1.70 -13.67 6.13
C LYS A 69 2.37 -12.99 4.93
N ALA A 70 1.61 -12.27 4.10
CA ALA A 70 2.15 -11.47 3.00
C ALA A 70 3.08 -10.36 3.51
N TYR A 71 2.70 -9.68 4.60
CA TYR A 71 3.49 -8.64 5.24
C TYR A 71 4.83 -9.18 5.76
N GLU A 72 4.82 -10.34 6.42
CA GLU A 72 6.04 -10.96 6.94
C GLU A 72 7.04 -11.29 5.83
N LYS A 73 6.56 -11.77 4.69
CA LYS A 73 7.39 -12.14 3.53
C LYS A 73 7.92 -10.95 2.73
N SER A 74 7.30 -9.77 2.84
CA SER A 74 7.62 -8.60 2.01
C SER A 74 8.03 -7.38 2.84
N LEU A 75 7.06 -6.61 3.36
CA LEU A 75 7.27 -5.29 3.95
C LEU A 75 7.94 -5.32 5.33
N LYS A 76 7.77 -6.38 6.12
CA LYS A 76 8.22 -6.45 7.52
C LYS A 76 9.71 -6.18 7.68
N ARG A 77 10.54 -6.64 6.75
CA ARG A 77 12.01 -6.42 6.76
C ARG A 77 12.40 -4.97 6.51
N HIS A 78 11.53 -4.18 5.89
CA HIS A 78 11.77 -2.78 5.55
C HIS A 78 11.10 -1.79 6.51
N HIS A 79 10.32 -2.27 7.48
CA HIS A 79 9.58 -1.44 8.43
C HIS A 79 10.30 -1.32 9.78
N GLY A 80 10.40 -0.08 10.27
CA GLY A 80 10.80 0.22 11.64
C GLY A 80 9.75 -0.20 12.68
N PHE A 81 10.08 -0.05 13.96
CA PHE A 81 9.19 -0.44 15.07
C PHE A 81 7.81 0.23 14.96
N MET A 82 7.76 1.54 14.71
CA MET A 82 6.51 2.29 14.60
C MET A 82 5.62 1.79 13.46
N SER A 83 6.19 1.61 12.26
CA SER A 83 5.45 1.12 11.09
C SER A 83 4.89 -0.29 11.28
N LYS A 84 5.60 -1.14 12.05
CA LYS A 84 5.11 -2.47 12.44
C LYS A 84 3.90 -2.40 13.37
N GLN A 85 3.86 -1.46 14.32
CA GLN A 85 2.70 -1.28 15.20
C GLN A 85 1.50 -0.73 14.43
N LEU A 86 1.72 0.26 13.57
CA LEU A 86 0.66 0.81 12.73
C LEU A 86 0.03 -0.28 11.85
N PHE A 87 0.85 -1.14 11.23
CA PHE A 87 0.34 -2.24 10.42
C PHE A 87 -0.58 -3.19 11.21
N LYS A 88 -0.22 -3.53 12.45
CA LYS A 88 -1.05 -4.37 13.33
C LYS A 88 -2.40 -3.75 13.64
N LEU A 89 -2.50 -2.43 13.75
CA LEU A 89 -3.77 -1.75 13.98
C LEU A 89 -4.62 -1.72 12.71
N VAL A 90 -4.00 -1.33 11.60
CA VAL A 90 -4.68 -1.20 10.30
C VAL A 90 -5.24 -2.53 9.81
N ILE A 91 -4.54 -3.65 10.05
CA ILE A 91 -4.98 -4.95 9.54
C ILE A 91 -6.30 -5.43 10.15
N HIS A 92 -6.65 -5.01 11.36
CA HIS A 92 -7.94 -5.35 11.97
C HIS A 92 -9.12 -4.67 11.29
N ALA A 93 -8.89 -3.57 10.59
CA ALA A 93 -9.89 -2.89 9.78
C ALA A 93 -9.87 -3.33 8.31
N ALA A 94 -9.07 -4.34 7.96
CA ALA A 94 -8.97 -4.78 6.57
C ALA A 94 -10.29 -5.41 6.09
N PRO A 95 -10.67 -5.13 4.83
CA PRO A 95 -11.92 -5.61 4.26
C PRO A 95 -11.91 -7.13 4.02
N TYR A 96 -13.09 -7.72 3.92
CA TYR A 96 -13.28 -9.14 3.61
C TYR A 96 -12.88 -9.49 2.17
N ARG A 97 -12.56 -10.78 1.95
CA ARG A 97 -12.10 -11.32 0.66
C ARG A 97 -12.97 -10.93 -0.53
N ARG A 98 -14.29 -11.11 -0.39
CA ARG A 98 -15.28 -10.74 -1.41
C ARG A 98 -15.23 -9.26 -1.78
N THR A 99 -14.94 -8.39 -0.84
CA THR A 99 -14.88 -6.93 -1.05
C THR A 99 -13.64 -6.57 -1.85
N ILE A 100 -12.48 -7.16 -1.52
CA ILE A 100 -11.24 -6.99 -2.30
C ILE A 100 -11.43 -7.53 -3.72
N LEU A 101 -11.98 -8.74 -3.87
CA LEU A 101 -12.19 -9.35 -5.19
C LEU A 101 -13.19 -8.56 -6.04
N LYS A 102 -14.26 -8.00 -5.43
CA LYS A 102 -15.18 -7.11 -6.13
C LYS A 102 -14.49 -5.83 -6.60
N ALA A 103 -13.65 -5.22 -5.76
CA ALA A 103 -12.91 -4.02 -6.14
C ALA A 103 -11.94 -4.29 -7.31
N VAL A 104 -11.21 -5.41 -7.26
CA VAL A 104 -10.26 -5.81 -8.32
C VAL A 104 -10.99 -6.18 -9.62
N ALA A 105 -12.13 -6.89 -9.55
CA ALA A 105 -12.84 -7.38 -10.73
C ALA A 105 -13.70 -6.32 -11.43
N LEU A 106 -14.31 -5.40 -10.68
CA LEU A 106 -15.22 -4.41 -11.25
C LEU A 106 -14.51 -3.15 -11.75
N GLY A 107 -13.22 -2.98 -11.44
CA GLY A 107 -12.46 -1.77 -11.80
C GLY A 107 -13.11 -0.46 -11.33
N LYS A 108 -14.05 -0.55 -10.37
CA LYS A 108 -14.81 0.59 -9.85
C LYS A 108 -14.01 1.26 -8.75
N ASP A 109 -13.89 2.58 -8.84
CA ASP A 109 -13.30 3.48 -7.85
C ASP A 109 -14.07 3.50 -6.51
N GLY A 110 -15.14 2.72 -6.38
CA GLY A 110 -16.07 2.63 -5.24
C GLY A 110 -15.52 1.95 -3.99
N LEU A 111 -14.25 2.24 -3.68
CA LEU A 111 -13.63 1.91 -2.40
C LEU A 111 -13.99 2.96 -1.34
N ASP A 112 -14.50 4.14 -1.72
CA ASP A 112 -14.87 5.19 -0.78
C ASP A 112 -15.93 4.76 0.24
N GLU A 113 -16.98 4.02 -0.13
CA GLU A 113 -18.01 3.56 0.82
C GLU A 113 -17.46 2.54 1.85
N VAL A 114 -16.50 1.71 1.43
CA VAL A 114 -15.88 0.67 2.27
C VAL A 114 -14.78 1.28 3.16
N TYR A 115 -14.05 2.27 2.66
CA TYR A 115 -13.03 2.98 3.42
C TYR A 115 -13.57 4.19 4.17
N GLN A 116 -14.79 4.69 3.95
CA GLN A 116 -15.33 5.82 4.74
C GLN A 116 -15.18 5.63 6.26
N PRO A 117 -15.48 4.46 6.84
CA PRO A 117 -15.26 4.21 8.27
C PRO A 117 -13.78 4.29 8.64
N PHE A 118 -12.90 3.79 7.78
CA PHE A 118 -11.45 3.76 8.00
C PHE A 118 -10.79 5.12 7.79
N LYS A 119 -11.14 5.87 6.72
CA LYS A 119 -10.79 7.28 6.47
C LYS A 119 -11.24 8.14 7.64
N ARG A 120 -12.49 8.01 8.11
CA ARG A 120 -12.97 8.77 9.28
C ARG A 120 -12.21 8.41 10.56
N SER A 121 -11.94 7.12 10.81
CA SER A 121 -11.22 6.69 12.03
C SER A 121 -9.74 7.11 12.02
N ILE A 122 -9.07 7.05 10.87
CA ILE A 122 -7.69 7.54 10.67
C ILE A 122 -7.61 9.07 10.75
N PHE A 123 -8.61 9.77 10.24
CA PHE A 123 -8.71 11.24 10.32
C PHE A 123 -8.89 11.70 11.76
N ILE A 124 -9.73 11.00 12.55
CA ILE A 124 -9.89 11.26 13.99
C ILE A 124 -8.58 10.98 14.76
N CYS A 125 -7.77 10.03 14.28
CA CYS A 125 -6.46 9.70 14.87
C CYS A 125 -5.30 10.60 14.37
N GLY A 126 -5.55 11.55 13.46
CA GLY A 126 -4.58 12.53 12.98
C GLY A 126 -3.47 12.00 12.06
N VAL A 127 -3.63 10.79 11.50
CA VAL A 127 -2.56 10.12 10.73
C VAL A 127 -2.50 10.59 9.26
N ILE A 128 -3.60 11.14 8.72
CA ILE A 128 -3.66 11.71 7.37
C ILE A 128 -4.43 13.03 7.46
N GLY A 129 -3.76 14.14 7.15
CA GLY A 129 -4.38 15.47 7.07
C GLY A 129 -5.35 15.60 5.88
N PRO A 130 -6.13 16.69 5.82
CA PRO A 130 -7.23 16.86 4.87
C PRO A 130 -6.83 16.70 3.40
#